data_AF-A0ABD1QI14-F1
#
_entry.id   AF-A0ABD1QI14-F1
#
_cell.length_a   1.000
_cell.length_b   1.000
_cell.length_c   1.000
_cell.angle_alpha   90.00
_cell.angle_beta   90.00
_cell.angle_gamma   90.00
#
_symmetry.space_group_name_H-M   'P 1'
#
loop_
_entity.id
_entity.type
_entity.pdbx_description
1 polymer ?
#
loop_
_entity_poly.entity_id
_entity_poly.type
_entity_poly.pdbx_seq_one_letter_code
_entity_poly.pdbx_strand_id
1 'polypeptide(L)'
;MSACSKAGTVKRVVLTSSAAVITVNQLHGKCLVMDEENWSDAEFLTSKKPLTWHWPRHLTSLITGNELLIIQLKGIQMLSGSISLTHVEDVCRAHVFIAEKESASGRYICCAVNTSVCELAKFLNKRYPMYNIPTNFGDFPSEAKLIISSEKLIKEGFSFKYGIEEIYDQGVACLKAMGLLQN
;
A
#
# COMPACT_ATOMS: atom_id res chain seq x y z
N MET A 1 23.31 3.01 -8.55
CA MET A 1 23.34 2.41 -9.91
C MET A 1 24.73 2.32 -10.53
N SER A 2 25.67 3.24 -10.25
CA SER A 2 27.05 3.18 -10.77
C SER A 2 27.77 1.85 -10.49
N ALA A 3 27.55 1.23 -9.32
CA ALA A 3 28.14 -0.08 -8.99
C ALA A 3 27.63 -1.22 -9.89
N CYS A 4 26.32 -1.30 -10.12
CA CYS A 4 25.73 -2.33 -11.00
C CYS A 4 26.15 -2.14 -12.47
N SER A 5 26.26 -0.88 -12.92
CA SER A 5 26.75 -0.56 -14.26
C SER A 5 28.21 -0.99 -14.49
N LYS A 6 29.04 -1.04 -13.44
CA LYS A 6 30.44 -1.48 -13.50
C LYS A 6 30.63 -2.99 -13.54
N ALA A 7 29.62 -3.78 -13.18
CA ALA A 7 29.76 -5.23 -13.05
C ALA A 7 29.78 -5.98 -14.41
N GLY A 8 29.28 -5.38 -15.49
CA GLY A 8 29.28 -5.95 -16.86
C GLY A 8 28.38 -7.17 -17.08
N THR A 9 28.01 -7.89 -16.02
CA THR A 9 27.15 -9.09 -16.05
C THR A 9 25.70 -8.82 -15.67
N VAL A 10 25.43 -7.66 -15.06
CA VAL A 10 24.09 -7.27 -14.60
C VAL A 10 23.26 -6.83 -15.80
N LYS A 11 22.28 -7.65 -16.18
CA LYS A 11 21.38 -7.36 -17.31
C LYS A 11 20.29 -6.34 -16.96
N ARG A 12 19.78 -6.38 -15.73
CA ARG A 12 18.66 -5.54 -15.28
C ARG A 12 18.73 -5.30 -13.78
N VAL A 13 18.29 -4.11 -13.35
CA VAL A 13 18.14 -3.74 -11.94
C VAL A 13 16.67 -3.41 -11.72
N VAL A 14 16.02 -4.10 -10.78
CA VAL A 14 14.66 -3.79 -10.34
C VAL A 14 14.76 -3.13 -8.96
N LEU A 15 14.14 -1.97 -8.80
CA LEU A 15 14.15 -1.20 -7.56
C LEU A 15 12.73 -1.10 -7.00
N THR A 16 12.58 -1.31 -5.69
CA THR A 16 11.33 -1.04 -4.96
C THR A 16 11.32 0.37 -4.40
N SER A 17 10.20 1.07 -4.56
CA SER A 17 9.90 2.30 -3.84
C SER A 17 8.58 2.18 -3.09
N SER A 18 8.42 2.92 -2.00
CA SER A 18 7.15 2.99 -1.27
C SER A 18 6.05 3.67 -2.10
N ALA A 19 4.78 3.31 -1.85
CA ALA A 19 3.61 3.99 -2.43
C ALA A 19 3.60 5.51 -2.13
N ALA A 20 4.25 5.94 -1.04
CA ALA A 20 4.42 7.35 -0.68
C ALA A 20 5.10 8.21 -1.77
N VAL A 21 5.87 7.59 -2.67
CA VAL A 21 6.57 8.28 -3.77
C VAL A 21 5.61 8.71 -4.89
N ILE A 22 4.37 8.21 -4.90
CA ILE A 22 3.33 8.59 -5.87
C ILE A 22 2.28 9.47 -5.18
N THR A 23 1.90 9.09 -3.96
CA THR A 23 0.71 9.66 -3.32
C THR A 23 0.97 11.01 -2.66
N VAL A 24 2.21 11.32 -2.28
CA VAL A 24 2.55 12.55 -1.56
C VAL A 24 2.91 13.64 -2.56
N ASN A 25 1.90 14.16 -3.25
CA ASN A 25 2.08 15.15 -4.32
C ASN A 25 1.16 16.36 -4.11
N GLN A 26 1.41 17.50 -4.78
CA GLN A 26 0.55 18.68 -4.72
C GLN A 26 -0.71 18.47 -5.58
N LEU A 27 -1.64 17.69 -5.05
CA LEU A 27 -2.82 17.24 -5.79
C LEU A 27 -4.03 18.12 -5.49
N HIS A 28 -4.64 18.67 -6.54
CA HIS A 28 -5.86 19.47 -6.48
C HIS A 28 -7.01 18.68 -7.13
N GLY A 29 -7.92 18.10 -6.32
CA GLY A 29 -9.10 17.36 -6.83
C GLY A 29 -9.61 16.23 -5.91
N LYS A 30 -10.69 15.55 -6.34
CA LYS A 30 -11.22 14.30 -5.76
C LYS A 30 -11.29 13.22 -6.85
N CYS A 31 -11.19 11.93 -6.47
CA CYS A 31 -11.22 10.77 -7.37
C CYS A 31 -10.14 10.78 -8.47
N LEU A 32 -8.90 11.10 -8.11
CA LEU A 32 -7.79 11.09 -9.07
C LEU A 32 -7.22 9.67 -9.16
N VAL A 33 -7.05 9.17 -10.39
CA VAL A 33 -6.32 7.93 -10.66
C VAL A 33 -4.85 8.28 -10.81
N MET A 34 -3.99 7.56 -10.08
CA MET A 34 -2.54 7.73 -10.12
C MET A 34 -1.89 6.55 -10.84
N ASP A 35 -1.02 6.85 -11.79
CA ASP A 35 -0.23 5.89 -12.56
C ASP A 35 1.27 6.22 -12.53
N GLU A 36 2.07 5.56 -13.38
CA GLU A 36 3.51 5.75 -13.45
C GLU A 36 3.98 7.10 -14.01
N GLU A 37 3.09 8.06 -14.22
CA GLU A 37 3.44 9.43 -14.57
C GLU A 37 3.37 10.38 -13.34
N ASN A 38 2.68 9.98 -12.26
CA ASN A 38 2.31 10.89 -11.16
C ASN A 38 3.26 10.91 -9.96
N TRP A 39 4.56 11.07 -10.17
CA TRP A 39 5.53 10.94 -9.08
C TRP A 39 5.78 12.21 -8.28
N SER A 40 5.97 12.03 -6.98
CA SER A 40 6.36 13.06 -6.03
C SER A 40 7.80 13.51 -6.25
N ASP A 41 8.04 14.81 -6.05
CA ASP A 41 9.38 15.38 -6.01
C ASP A 41 10.16 14.87 -4.79
N ALA A 42 11.40 14.41 -5.00
CA ALA A 42 12.27 13.89 -3.95
C ALA A 42 12.64 14.94 -2.89
N GLU A 43 12.79 16.21 -3.29
CA GLU A 43 13.03 17.34 -2.39
C GLU A 43 11.79 17.61 -1.54
N PHE A 44 10.60 17.49 -2.13
CA PHE A 44 9.34 17.64 -1.42
C PHE A 44 9.18 16.57 -0.32
N LEU A 45 9.44 15.30 -0.62
CA LEU A 45 9.37 14.21 0.37
C LEU A 45 10.35 14.41 1.54
N THR A 46 11.56 14.89 1.24
CA THR A 46 12.61 15.14 2.24
C THR A 46 12.26 16.31 3.16
N SER A 47 11.55 17.32 2.63
CA SER A 47 11.07 18.48 3.41
C SER A 47 9.94 18.12 4.39
N LYS A 48 9.06 17.19 4.03
CA LYS A 48 7.84 16.89 4.79
C LYS A 48 8.05 15.94 5.98
N LYS A 49 9.18 15.20 6.02
CA LYS A 49 9.55 14.23 7.08
C LYS A 49 8.35 13.58 7.79
N PRO A 50 7.50 12.80 7.08
CA PRO A 50 6.30 12.26 7.69
C PRO A 50 6.66 11.28 8.81
N LEU A 51 6.19 11.55 10.03
CA LEU A 51 6.43 10.72 11.23
C LEU A 51 5.86 9.28 11.14
N THR A 52 5.30 8.87 10.00
CA THR A 52 4.48 7.67 9.80
C THR A 52 5.19 6.51 9.07
N TRP A 53 6.52 6.53 8.90
CA TRP A 53 7.27 5.50 8.16
C TRP A 53 7.43 4.11 8.85
N HIS A 54 6.63 3.79 9.86
CA HIS A 54 6.80 2.58 10.69
C HIS A 54 5.71 1.54 10.36
N TRP A 55 5.86 0.86 9.22
CA TRP A 55 4.79 0.12 8.53
C TRP A 55 4.15 -1.11 9.24
N PRO A 56 4.78 -1.89 10.14
CA PRO A 56 4.18 -3.17 10.57
C PRO A 56 2.94 -3.07 11.46
N ARG A 57 2.67 -1.92 12.08
CA ARG A 57 1.57 -1.77 13.06
C ARG A 57 0.28 -1.16 12.49
N HIS A 58 0.28 -0.66 11.26
CA HIS A 58 -0.87 0.08 10.73
C HIS A 58 -1.96 -0.81 10.14
N LEU A 59 -1.61 -1.95 9.54
CA LEU A 59 -2.56 -2.89 8.92
C LEU A 59 -3.60 -3.38 9.93
N THR A 60 -3.20 -3.61 11.19
CA THR A 60 -4.08 -4.10 12.27
C THR A 60 -4.46 -3.04 13.30
N SER A 61 -4.22 -1.77 13.00
CA SER A 61 -4.64 -0.64 13.85
C SER A 61 -6.13 -0.71 14.21
N LEU A 62 -6.97 -1.00 13.23
CA LEU A 62 -8.42 -1.15 13.39
C LEU A 62 -8.80 -2.40 14.20
N ILE A 63 -8.09 -3.51 14.01
CA ILE A 63 -8.33 -4.79 14.71
C ILE A 63 -7.94 -4.71 16.18
N THR A 64 -6.82 -4.05 16.48
CA THR A 64 -6.33 -3.89 17.86
C THR A 64 -7.11 -2.84 18.66
N GLY A 65 -7.93 -2.00 17.99
CA GLY A 65 -8.64 -0.89 18.63
C GLY A 65 -7.72 0.19 19.20
N ASN A 66 -6.43 0.19 18.87
CA ASN A 66 -5.48 1.14 19.41
C ASN A 66 -5.68 2.53 18.78
N GLU A 67 -6.20 3.47 19.56
CA GLU A 67 -6.55 4.82 19.08
C GLU A 67 -5.37 5.55 18.41
N LEU A 68 -4.16 5.42 18.95
CA LEU A 68 -2.97 6.06 18.38
C LEU A 68 -2.66 5.51 16.98
N LEU A 69 -2.77 4.19 16.79
CA LEU A 69 -2.55 3.55 15.50
C LEU A 69 -3.66 3.90 14.50
N ILE A 70 -4.91 4.07 14.97
CA ILE A 70 -6.04 4.49 14.13
C ILE A 70 -5.88 5.95 13.70
N ILE A 71 -5.44 6.85 14.59
CA ILE A 71 -5.12 8.24 14.25
C ILE A 71 -4.00 8.27 13.19
N GLN A 72 -2.99 7.43 13.33
CA GLN A 72 -1.92 7.30 12.32
C GLN A 72 -2.46 6.79 10.98
N LEU A 73 -3.34 5.78 10.98
CA LEU A 73 -3.94 5.26 9.75
C LEU A 73 -4.79 6.34 9.04
N LYS A 74 -5.58 7.10 9.80
CA LYS A 74 -6.32 8.27 9.29
C LYS A 74 -5.37 9.31 8.69
N GLY A 75 -4.26 9.60 9.37
CA GLY A 75 -3.21 10.49 8.86
C GLY A 75 -2.61 10.00 7.55
N ILE A 76 -2.38 8.69 7.42
CA ILE A 76 -1.89 8.08 6.17
C ILE A 76 -2.90 8.30 5.04
N GLN A 77 -4.21 8.02 5.24
CA GLN A 77 -5.20 8.29 4.19
C GLN A 77 -5.25 9.78 3.82
N MET A 78 -5.10 10.69 4.79
CA MET A 78 -5.12 12.13 4.52
C MET A 78 -3.92 12.60 3.70
N LEU A 79 -2.75 12.01 3.94
CA LEU A 79 -1.51 12.34 3.23
C LEU A 79 -1.41 11.64 1.87
N SER A 80 -1.79 10.37 1.82
CA SER A 80 -1.70 9.53 0.61
C SER A 80 -2.96 9.54 -0.23
N GLY A 81 -4.05 10.14 0.23
CA GLY A 81 -5.35 10.14 -0.46
C GLY A 81 -6.10 8.80 -0.44
N SER A 82 -5.44 7.68 -0.18
CA SER A 82 -6.03 6.34 -0.07
C SER A 82 -5.27 5.47 0.93
N ILE A 83 -5.88 4.35 1.32
CA ILE A 83 -5.19 3.21 1.91
C ILE A 83 -5.00 2.18 0.80
N SER A 84 -3.76 1.89 0.45
CA SER A 84 -3.40 1.00 -0.66
C SER A 84 -2.62 -0.20 -0.15
N LEU A 85 -3.02 -1.40 -0.55
CA LEU A 85 -2.49 -2.66 -0.04
C LEU A 85 -2.13 -3.62 -1.17
N THR A 86 -1.05 -4.37 -0.98
CA THR A 86 -0.64 -5.47 -1.84
C THR A 86 -0.04 -6.57 -0.98
N HIS A 87 -0.35 -7.82 -1.30
CA HIS A 87 0.25 -8.96 -0.62
C HIS A 87 1.76 -9.04 -0.89
N VAL A 88 2.57 -9.34 0.12
CA VAL A 88 4.03 -9.41 -0.01
C VAL A 88 4.47 -10.41 -1.09
N GLU A 89 3.78 -11.54 -1.20
CA GLU A 89 4.07 -12.52 -2.26
C GLU A 89 3.75 -11.98 -3.66
N ASP A 90 2.67 -11.21 -3.82
CA ASP A 90 2.36 -10.58 -5.11
C ASP A 90 3.40 -9.52 -5.48
N VAL A 91 3.94 -8.79 -4.49
CA VAL A 91 5.08 -7.90 -4.72
C VAL A 91 6.28 -8.72 -5.21
N CYS A 92 6.66 -9.80 -4.54
CA CYS A 92 7.79 -10.65 -4.95
C CYS A 92 7.57 -11.24 -6.37
N ARG A 93 6.36 -11.72 -6.67
CA ARG A 93 6.01 -12.23 -8.00
C ARG A 93 6.12 -11.15 -9.07
N ALA A 94 5.68 -9.92 -8.79
CA ALA A 94 5.78 -8.81 -9.72
C ALA A 94 7.25 -8.45 -10.02
N HIS A 95 8.13 -8.54 -9.03
CA HIS A 95 9.58 -8.33 -9.22
C HIS A 95 10.18 -9.34 -10.19
N VAL A 96 9.92 -10.63 -9.96
CA VAL A 96 10.40 -11.70 -10.84
C VAL A 96 9.83 -11.54 -12.23
N PHE A 97 8.52 -11.32 -12.34
CA PHE A 97 7.83 -11.13 -13.60
C PHE A 97 8.43 -10.00 -14.45
N ILE A 98 8.62 -8.81 -13.87
CA ILE A 98 9.22 -7.67 -14.58
C ILE A 98 10.71 -7.89 -14.84
N ALA A 99 11.42 -8.59 -13.95
CA ALA A 99 12.83 -8.91 -14.18
C ALA A 99 13.02 -9.80 -15.41
N GLU A 100 12.12 -10.76 -15.65
CA GLU A 100 12.17 -11.72 -16.75
C GLU A 100 11.54 -11.19 -18.05
N LYS A 101 10.56 -10.29 -17.96
CA LYS A 101 9.84 -9.77 -19.12
C LYS A 101 10.74 -8.85 -19.97
N GLU A 102 11.09 -9.28 -21.18
CA GLU A 102 11.97 -8.49 -22.07
C GLU A 102 11.39 -7.12 -22.43
N SER A 103 10.08 -7.04 -22.69
CA SER A 103 9.37 -5.79 -23.03
C SER A 103 9.26 -4.81 -21.86
N ALA A 104 9.51 -5.26 -20.63
CA ALA A 104 9.28 -4.41 -19.47
C ALA A 104 10.26 -3.23 -19.41
N SER A 105 9.73 -2.03 -19.24
CA SER A 105 10.51 -0.80 -19.22
C SER A 105 9.90 0.28 -18.32
N GLY A 106 10.79 1.08 -17.75
CA GLY A 106 10.45 2.17 -16.84
C GLY A 106 9.97 1.65 -15.49
N ARG A 107 8.90 2.24 -14.99
CA ARG A 107 8.36 2.00 -13.64
C ARG A 107 7.10 1.17 -13.72
N TYR A 108 6.79 0.47 -12.64
CA TYR A 108 5.57 -0.32 -12.50
C TYR A 108 5.01 -0.14 -11.10
N ILE A 109 3.71 0.16 -11.03
CA ILE A 109 2.95 0.18 -9.79
C ILE A 109 2.44 -1.23 -9.49
N CYS A 110 2.58 -1.63 -8.23
CA CYS A 110 2.13 -2.91 -7.71
C CYS A 110 1.21 -2.69 -6.50
N CYS A 111 -0.03 -2.33 -6.81
CA CYS A 111 -1.14 -2.07 -5.89
C CYS A 111 -2.33 -3.00 -6.22
N ALA A 112 -2.66 -3.93 -5.33
CA ALA A 112 -3.77 -4.87 -5.54
C ALA A 112 -5.12 -4.27 -5.09
N VAL A 113 -5.11 -3.51 -3.99
CA VAL A 113 -6.31 -3.02 -3.30
C VAL A 113 -6.18 -1.53 -3.01
N ASN A 114 -7.22 -0.77 -3.31
CA ASN A 114 -7.41 0.61 -2.86
C ASN A 114 -8.66 0.68 -1.98
N THR A 115 -8.57 1.36 -0.84
CA THR A 115 -9.69 1.51 0.09
C THR A 115 -9.55 2.78 0.94
N SER A 116 -10.55 3.09 1.76
CA SER A 116 -10.51 4.10 2.82
C SER A 116 -10.49 3.44 4.20
N VAL A 117 -10.15 4.19 5.24
CA VAL A 117 -10.27 3.77 6.65
C VAL A 117 -11.70 3.34 6.97
N CYS A 118 -12.70 4.07 6.47
CA CYS A 118 -14.11 3.79 6.73
C CYS A 118 -14.58 2.50 6.05
N GLU A 119 -14.21 2.29 4.80
CA GLU A 119 -14.52 1.05 4.07
C GLU A 119 -13.80 -0.14 4.68
N LEU A 120 -12.51 0.02 4.98
CA LEU A 120 -11.70 -0.99 5.60
C LEU A 120 -12.26 -1.41 6.97
N ALA A 121 -12.65 -0.44 7.81
CA ALA A 121 -13.26 -0.74 9.10
C ALA A 121 -14.55 -1.53 8.97
N LYS A 122 -15.43 -1.19 8.01
CA LYS A 122 -16.66 -1.94 7.74
C LYS A 122 -16.36 -3.37 7.28
N PHE A 123 -15.39 -3.53 6.38
CA PHE A 123 -14.93 -4.83 5.91
C PHE A 123 -14.40 -5.69 7.07
N LEU A 124 -13.51 -5.13 7.89
CA LEU A 124 -12.90 -5.85 9.01
C LEU A 124 -13.92 -6.17 10.11
N ASN A 125 -14.83 -5.26 10.43
CA ASN A 125 -15.89 -5.49 11.43
C ASN A 125 -16.78 -6.67 11.00
N LYS A 126 -17.12 -6.76 9.71
CA LYS A 126 -17.88 -7.89 9.16
C LYS A 126 -17.07 -9.19 9.15
N ARG A 127 -15.78 -9.14 8.79
CA ARG A 127 -14.93 -10.33 8.63
C ARG A 127 -14.45 -10.91 9.97
N TYR A 128 -14.18 -10.05 10.94
CA TYR A 128 -13.67 -10.42 12.26
C TYR A 128 -14.58 -9.89 13.37
N PRO A 129 -15.82 -10.40 13.51
CA PRO A 129 -16.78 -9.91 14.49
C PRO A 129 -16.34 -10.13 15.95
N MET A 130 -15.33 -10.97 16.18
CA MET A 130 -14.70 -11.18 17.49
C MET A 130 -13.94 -9.95 18.01
N TYR A 131 -13.51 -9.03 17.13
CA TYR A 131 -12.80 -7.83 17.53
C TYR A 131 -13.74 -6.62 17.57
N ASN A 132 -13.55 -5.76 18.58
CA ASN A 132 -14.27 -4.51 18.69
C ASN A 132 -13.69 -3.45 17.74
N ILE A 133 -14.01 -3.57 16.46
CA ILE A 133 -13.51 -2.69 15.41
C ILE A 133 -14.42 -1.45 15.30
N PRO A 134 -13.89 -0.23 15.51
CA PRO A 134 -14.68 0.99 15.38
C PRO A 134 -15.06 1.23 13.93
N THR A 135 -16.34 1.53 13.68
CA THR A 135 -16.88 1.80 12.33
C THR A 135 -17.45 3.22 12.17
N ASN A 136 -17.58 3.97 13.26
CA ASN A 136 -17.99 5.36 13.25
C ASN A 136 -16.77 6.27 13.46
N PHE A 137 -16.48 7.11 12.46
CA PHE A 137 -15.35 8.03 12.49
C PHE A 137 -15.75 9.51 12.39
N GLY A 138 -17.04 9.84 12.64
CA GLY A 138 -17.57 11.20 12.54
C GLY A 138 -17.40 11.76 11.11
N ASP A 139 -16.92 13.00 11.01
CA ASP A 139 -16.73 13.71 9.74
C ASP A 139 -15.50 13.24 8.92
N PHE A 140 -14.88 12.13 9.30
CA PHE A 140 -13.73 11.60 8.56
C PHE A 140 -14.15 11.12 7.15
N PRO A 141 -13.38 11.42 6.09
CA PRO A 141 -13.77 11.07 4.72
C PRO A 141 -14.02 9.57 4.54
N SER A 142 -15.25 9.22 4.17
CA SER A 142 -15.69 7.84 3.95
C SER A 142 -15.09 7.21 2.70
N GLU A 143 -14.72 8.02 1.72
CA GLU A 143 -14.19 7.59 0.43
C GLU A 143 -12.71 7.98 0.31
N ALA A 144 -11.95 7.14 -0.40
CA ALA A 144 -10.59 7.48 -0.79
C ALA A 144 -10.61 8.60 -1.85
N LYS A 145 -9.70 9.56 -1.73
CA LYS A 145 -9.51 10.63 -2.73
C LYS A 145 -8.78 10.13 -3.98
N LEU A 146 -7.94 9.12 -3.83
CA LEU A 146 -7.06 8.60 -4.88
C LEU A 146 -7.28 7.11 -5.13
N ILE A 147 -6.99 6.68 -6.34
CA ILE A 147 -6.89 5.26 -6.71
C ILE A 147 -5.51 5.06 -7.33
N ILE A 148 -4.72 4.17 -6.76
CA ILE A 148 -3.41 3.78 -7.32
C ILE A 148 -3.65 2.66 -8.35
N SER A 149 -3.31 2.91 -9.62
CA SER A 149 -3.57 1.98 -10.72
C SER A 149 -2.36 1.10 -11.02
N SER A 150 -2.58 -0.21 -11.04
CA SER A 150 -1.60 -1.20 -11.51
C SER A 150 -1.88 -1.67 -12.94
N GLU A 151 -2.66 -0.92 -13.71
CA GLU A 151 -3.09 -1.34 -15.06
C GLU A 151 -1.91 -1.62 -15.97
N LYS A 152 -0.83 -0.84 -15.90
CA LYS A 152 0.37 -1.06 -16.70
C LYS A 152 0.96 -2.46 -16.44
N LEU A 153 1.11 -2.82 -15.16
CA LEU A 153 1.61 -4.13 -14.75
C LEU A 153 0.69 -5.27 -15.23
N ILE A 154 -0.63 -5.06 -15.13
CA ILE A 154 -1.63 -6.05 -15.59
C ILE A 154 -1.59 -6.20 -17.11
N LYS A 155 -1.45 -5.10 -17.87
CA LYS A 155 -1.35 -5.10 -19.35
C LYS A 155 -0.11 -5.83 -19.86
N GLU A 156 0.98 -5.87 -19.08
CA GLU A 156 2.15 -6.71 -19.40
C GLU A 156 1.87 -8.22 -19.27
N GLY A 157 0.78 -8.59 -18.58
CA GLY A 157 0.35 -9.98 -18.35
C GLY A 157 0.46 -10.43 -16.89
N PHE A 158 0.77 -9.53 -15.95
CA PHE A 158 0.80 -9.89 -14.53
C PHE A 158 -0.62 -10.04 -13.96
N SER A 159 -0.81 -11.00 -13.06
CA SER A 159 -2.08 -11.21 -12.35
C SER A 159 -1.82 -11.37 -10.85
N PHE A 160 -2.51 -10.55 -10.06
CA PHE A 160 -2.52 -10.62 -8.60
C PHE A 160 -3.21 -11.90 -8.14
N LYS A 161 -2.63 -12.60 -7.16
CA LYS A 161 -3.21 -13.81 -6.59
C LYS A 161 -4.05 -13.54 -5.36
N TYR A 162 -3.74 -12.47 -4.62
CA TYR A 162 -4.29 -12.23 -3.30
C TYR A 162 -5.11 -10.94 -3.27
N GLY A 163 -6.33 -11.03 -2.75
CA GLY A 163 -7.19 -9.89 -2.49
C GLY A 163 -7.04 -9.39 -1.05
N ILE A 164 -7.91 -8.44 -0.69
CA ILE A 164 -7.94 -7.87 0.66
C ILE A 164 -8.20 -8.93 1.74
N GLU A 165 -8.97 -9.96 1.42
CA GLU A 165 -9.32 -11.06 2.31
C GLU A 165 -8.10 -11.86 2.74
N GLU A 166 -7.32 -12.36 1.77
CA GLU A 166 -6.14 -13.17 2.06
C GLU A 166 -5.03 -12.34 2.72
N ILE A 167 -4.89 -11.06 2.32
CA ILE A 167 -3.94 -10.13 2.96
C ILE A 167 -4.23 -10.03 4.46
N TYR A 168 -5.49 -9.86 4.82
CA TYR A 168 -5.87 -9.71 6.22
C TYR A 168 -5.88 -11.02 6.98
N ASP A 169 -6.35 -12.13 6.39
CA ASP A 169 -6.39 -13.42 7.07
C ASP A 169 -4.99 -13.92 7.42
N GLN A 170 -4.06 -13.83 6.47
CA GLN A 170 -2.67 -14.22 6.71
C GLN A 170 -1.98 -13.26 7.69
N GLY A 171 -2.26 -11.96 7.61
CA GLY A 171 -1.75 -10.97 8.55
C GLY A 171 -2.22 -11.22 9.99
N VAL A 172 -3.51 -11.48 10.19
CA VAL A 172 -4.11 -11.82 11.48
C VAL A 172 -3.54 -13.13 12.02
N ALA A 173 -3.46 -14.17 11.18
CA ALA A 173 -2.89 -15.46 11.58
C ALA A 173 -1.42 -15.32 12.02
N CYS A 174 -0.61 -14.57 11.27
CA CYS A 174 0.77 -14.27 11.60
C CYS A 174 0.89 -13.55 12.95
N LEU A 175 0.09 -12.52 13.20
CA LEU A 175 0.11 -11.79 14.47
C LEU A 175 -0.35 -12.62 15.67
N LYS A 176 -1.33 -13.50 15.48
CA LYS A 176 -1.72 -14.48 16.51
C LYS A 176 -0.58 -15.43 16.83
N ALA A 177 0.09 -15.98 15.81
CA ALA A 177 1.24 -16.86 15.99
C ALA A 177 2.42 -16.17 16.69
N MET A 178 2.60 -14.86 16.48
CA MET A 178 3.61 -14.05 17.17
C MET A 178 3.19 -13.61 18.59
N GLY A 179 1.97 -13.91 19.04
CA GLY A 179 1.45 -13.47 20.34
C GLY A 179 1.15 -11.96 20.42
N LEU A 180 1.06 -11.28 19.26
CA LEU A 180 0.81 -9.84 19.17
C LEU A 180 -0.69 -9.51 19.04
N LEU A 181 -1.53 -10.52 18.86
CA LEU A 181 -2.98 -10.38 18.78
C LEU A 181 -3.65 -11.54 19.53
N GLN A 182 -4.54 -11.21 20.47
CA GLN A 182 -5.31 -12.19 21.25
C GLN A 182 -6.65 -12.48 20.58
N ASN A 183 -7.33 -13.55 20.99
CA ASN A 183 -8.68 -13.89 20.52
C ASN A 183 -9.75 -13.03 21.20
#